data_AF-A0A3S9WGZ3-F1
#
_entry.id   AF-A0A3S9WGZ3-F1
#
_cell.length_a   1.000
_cell.length_b   1.000
_cell.length_c   1.000
_cell.angle_alpha   90.00
_cell.angle_beta   90.00
_cell.angle_gamma   90.00
#
_symmetry.space_group_name_H-M   'P 1'
#
loop_
_entity.id
_entity.type
_entity.pdbx_description
1 polymer ?
#
loop_
_entity_poly.entity_id
_entity_poly.type
_entity_poly.pdbx_seq_one_letter_code
_entity_poly.pdbx_strand_id
1 'polypeptide(L)'
;MTSPRASVHKRMTTIYLLLRMMQAAALIVYLVGSLLLTGGQIAAGHAPMWGVAIDYPLFSFPGLLSLTVSVIGLLLAVAVLATARVKDSGRVGGAFAATGAAAASSAMFAWMLPSEEATEATLRWAAAGVDGAATLLLMIAALILAVRDDRARQREGRPIWTPGQES
;
A
#
# COMPACT_ATOMS: atom_id res chain seq x y z
N MET A 1 7.47 -29.75 10.34
CA MET A 1 6.49 -29.13 11.28
C MET A 1 6.76 -27.64 11.38
N THR A 2 5.90 -26.79 10.84
CA THR A 2 6.01 -25.33 10.98
C THR A 2 5.55 -24.92 12.38
N SER A 3 6.32 -24.10 13.09
CA SER A 3 5.91 -23.64 14.42
C SER A 3 4.62 -22.81 14.33
N PRO A 4 3.75 -22.83 15.35
CA PRO A 4 2.49 -22.08 15.36
C PRO A 4 2.68 -20.60 14.99
N ARG A 5 3.77 -19.99 15.49
CA ARG A 5 4.15 -18.60 15.22
C ARG A 5 4.43 -18.30 13.74
N ALA A 6 5.05 -19.24 13.02
CA ALA A 6 5.33 -19.06 11.59
C ALA A 6 4.04 -19.11 10.74
N SER A 7 3.05 -19.90 11.16
CA SER A 7 1.75 -19.98 10.49
C SER A 7 0.90 -18.72 10.69
N VAL A 8 0.96 -18.11 11.88
CA VAL A 8 0.24 -16.88 12.23
C VAL A 8 0.83 -15.69 11.48
N HIS A 9 2.16 -15.53 11.49
CA HIS A 9 2.84 -14.47 10.74
C HIS A 9 2.49 -14.53 9.25
N LYS A 10 2.55 -15.73 8.63
CA LYS A 10 2.16 -15.91 7.22
C LYS A 10 0.72 -15.46 6.95
N ARG A 11 -0.24 -15.84 7.79
CA ARG A 11 -1.65 -15.41 7.64
C ARG A 11 -1.81 -13.90 7.80
N MET A 12 -1.17 -13.30 8.81
CA MET A 12 -1.21 -11.87 9.05
C MET A 12 -0.64 -11.08 7.85
N THR A 13 0.51 -11.49 7.31
CA THR A 13 1.09 -10.87 6.12
C THR A 13 0.18 -11.02 4.90
N THR A 14 -0.48 -12.16 4.71
CA THR A 14 -1.42 -12.34 3.59
C THR A 14 -2.65 -11.43 3.73
N ILE A 15 -3.27 -11.39 4.90
CA ILE A 15 -4.43 -10.51 5.16
C ILE A 15 -4.03 -9.05 4.95
N TYR A 16 -2.86 -8.66 5.44
CA TYR A 16 -2.30 -7.34 5.24
C TYR A 16 -2.15 -6.99 3.76
N LEU A 17 -1.52 -7.86 2.98
CA LEU A 17 -1.30 -7.64 1.54
C LEU A 17 -2.63 -7.56 0.78
N LEU A 18 -3.61 -8.41 1.11
CA LEU A 18 -4.94 -8.35 0.50
C LEU A 18 -5.62 -7.01 0.77
N LEU A 19 -5.57 -6.53 2.02
CA LEU A 19 -6.14 -5.24 2.40
C LEU A 19 -5.50 -4.08 1.62
N ARG A 20 -4.17 -4.08 1.48
CA ARG A 20 -3.44 -3.04 0.75
C ARG A 20 -3.70 -3.09 -0.76
N MET A 21 -3.70 -4.28 -1.33
CA MET A 21 -4.01 -4.48 -2.76
C MET A 21 -5.44 -4.07 -3.08
N MET A 22 -6.38 -4.25 -2.15
CA MET A 22 -7.77 -3.82 -2.33
C MET A 22 -7.90 -2.31 -2.52
N GLN A 23 -7.12 -1.49 -1.80
CA GLN A 23 -7.12 -0.03 -1.99
C GLN A 23 -6.64 0.35 -3.40
N ALA A 24 -5.57 -0.28 -3.88
CA ALA A 24 -5.07 -0.04 -5.23
C ALA A 24 -6.03 -0.56 -6.32
N ALA A 25 -6.64 -1.72 -6.11
CA ALA A 25 -7.64 -2.26 -7.02
C ALA A 25 -8.89 -1.36 -7.10
N ALA A 26 -9.33 -0.80 -5.97
CA ALA A 26 -10.45 0.14 -5.94
C ALA A 26 -10.16 1.40 -6.78
N LEU A 27 -8.93 1.92 -6.73
CA LEU A 27 -8.51 3.04 -7.59
C LEU A 27 -8.56 2.65 -9.07
N ILE A 28 -8.03 1.49 -9.44
CA ILE A 28 -8.05 1.02 -10.84
C ILE A 28 -9.49 0.88 -11.33
N VAL A 29 -10.37 0.27 -10.54
CA VAL A 29 -11.79 0.14 -10.87
C VAL A 29 -12.45 1.50 -11.01
N TYR A 30 -12.14 2.45 -10.13
CA TYR A 30 -12.63 3.82 -10.23
C TYR A 30 -12.19 4.50 -11.52
N LEU A 31 -10.91 4.41 -11.88
CA LEU A 31 -10.36 5.03 -13.10
C LEU A 31 -10.93 4.41 -14.36
N VAL A 32 -11.00 3.07 -14.43
CA VAL A 32 -11.59 2.37 -15.59
C VAL A 32 -13.08 2.66 -15.69
N GLY A 33 -13.81 2.66 -14.58
CA GLY A 33 -15.23 3.02 -14.57
C GLY A 33 -15.47 4.48 -14.97
N SER A 34 -14.64 5.39 -14.48
CA SER A 34 -14.68 6.81 -14.86
C SER A 34 -14.42 7.01 -16.35
N LEU A 35 -13.45 6.27 -16.91
CA LEU A 35 -13.18 6.25 -18.35
C LEU A 35 -14.44 5.83 -19.12
N LEU A 36 -15.02 4.69 -18.77
CA LEU A 36 -16.12 4.11 -19.53
C LEU A 36 -17.45 4.85 -19.34
N LEU A 37 -17.72 5.35 -18.14
CA LEU A 37 -19.07 5.77 -17.73
C LEU A 37 -19.19 7.29 -17.51
N THR A 38 -18.13 7.95 -17.02
CA THR A 38 -18.15 9.39 -16.73
C THR A 38 -17.43 10.23 -17.80
N GLY A 39 -17.21 9.65 -18.99
CA GLY A 39 -16.51 10.34 -20.08
C GLY A 39 -15.02 10.60 -19.80
N GLY A 40 -14.40 9.84 -18.89
CA GLY A 40 -13.02 10.05 -18.44
C GLY A 40 -12.84 11.17 -17.42
N GLN A 41 -13.91 11.71 -16.86
CA GLN A 41 -13.84 12.74 -15.82
C GLN A 41 -13.40 12.14 -14.48
N ILE A 42 -12.18 12.49 -14.04
CA ILE A 42 -11.56 11.95 -12.80
C ILE A 42 -11.55 12.94 -11.62
N ALA A 43 -11.89 14.21 -11.84
CA ALA A 43 -11.90 15.25 -10.81
C ALA A 43 -13.00 16.29 -11.05
N ALA A 44 -13.47 16.90 -9.97
CA ALA A 44 -14.41 18.02 -10.05
C ALA A 44 -13.77 19.18 -10.84
N GLY A 45 -14.51 19.73 -11.82
CA GLY A 45 -14.04 20.82 -12.67
C GLY A 45 -13.30 20.40 -13.95
N HIS A 46 -13.08 19.10 -14.20
CA HIS A 46 -12.66 18.63 -15.51
C HIS A 46 -13.87 18.31 -16.39
N ALA A 47 -13.86 18.81 -17.63
CA ALA A 47 -14.89 18.44 -18.60
C ALA A 47 -14.71 16.98 -19.05
N PRO A 48 -15.80 16.25 -19.31
CA PRO A 48 -15.70 14.91 -19.89
C PRO A 48 -15.12 15.00 -21.31
N MET A 49 -14.33 14.01 -21.68
CA MET A 49 -13.69 13.92 -23.00
C MET A 49 -14.63 13.37 -24.08
N TRP A 50 -15.63 12.59 -23.69
CA TRP A 50 -16.68 12.04 -24.58
C TRP A 50 -18.02 11.95 -23.86
N GLY A 51 -19.02 11.41 -24.55
CA GLY A 51 -20.38 11.25 -24.04
C GLY A 51 -20.40 10.57 -22.67
N VAL A 52 -21.16 11.16 -21.75
CA VAL A 52 -21.30 10.71 -20.36
C VAL A 52 -22.51 9.77 -20.27
N ALA A 53 -22.32 8.60 -19.67
CA ALA A 53 -23.40 7.68 -19.34
C ALA A 53 -23.90 7.88 -17.90
N ILE A 54 -23.00 8.25 -16.99
CA ILE A 54 -23.28 8.50 -15.57
C ILE A 54 -22.52 9.75 -15.13
N ASP A 55 -23.19 10.63 -14.40
CA ASP A 55 -22.58 11.86 -13.87
C ASP A 55 -21.48 11.56 -12.84
N TYR A 56 -20.48 12.44 -12.81
CA TYR A 56 -19.41 12.40 -11.83
C TYR A 56 -19.92 12.80 -10.41
N PRO A 57 -19.43 12.17 -9.32
CA PRO A 57 -18.46 11.06 -9.26
C PRO A 57 -19.11 9.68 -9.48
N LEU A 58 -18.34 8.73 -10.01
CA LEU A 58 -18.81 7.37 -10.25
C LEU A 58 -19.33 6.68 -8.98
N PHE A 59 -18.60 6.85 -7.87
CA PHE A 59 -19.05 6.49 -6.53
C PHE A 59 -18.31 7.32 -5.48
N SER A 60 -18.96 7.59 -4.36
CA SER A 60 -18.36 8.30 -3.23
C SER A 60 -17.56 7.32 -2.35
N PHE A 61 -16.35 7.71 -1.95
CA PHE A 61 -15.54 6.94 -1.00
C PHE A 61 -15.52 7.64 0.36
N PRO A 62 -16.26 7.13 1.38
CA PRO A 62 -16.36 7.80 2.67
C PRO A 62 -15.01 7.93 3.36
N GLY A 63 -14.69 9.14 3.82
CA GLY A 63 -13.43 9.48 4.49
C GLY A 63 -13.23 8.68 5.76
N LEU A 64 -14.30 8.49 6.55
CA LEU A 64 -14.27 7.66 7.77
C LEU A 64 -13.91 6.19 7.46
N LEU A 65 -14.46 5.63 6.38
CA LEU A 65 -14.17 4.26 5.95
C LEU A 65 -12.71 4.14 5.50
N SER A 66 -12.26 5.11 4.69
CA SER A 66 -10.86 5.20 4.25
C SER A 66 -9.90 5.23 5.43
N LEU A 67 -10.13 6.14 6.38
CA LEU A 67 -9.30 6.29 7.57
C LEU A 67 -9.28 5.01 8.41
N THR A 68 -10.44 4.37 8.60
CA THR A 68 -10.53 3.11 9.36
C THR A 68 -9.69 2.02 8.74
N VAL A 69 -9.77 1.85 7.41
CA VAL A 69 -8.96 0.88 6.66
C VAL A 69 -7.47 1.20 6.77
N SER A 70 -7.08 2.46 6.64
CA SER A 70 -5.69 2.90 6.77
C SER A 70 -5.12 2.64 8.18
N VAL A 71 -5.90 2.91 9.23
CA VAL A 71 -5.51 2.65 10.63
C VAL A 71 -5.34 1.15 10.88
N ILE A 72 -6.29 0.31 10.44
CA ILE A 72 -6.17 -1.15 10.55
C ILE A 72 -4.91 -1.63 9.80
N GLY A 73 -4.68 -1.10 8.60
CA GLY A 73 -3.48 -1.37 7.82
C GLY A 73 -2.19 -1.00 8.57
N LEU A 74 -2.14 0.16 9.22
CA LEU A 74 -1.00 0.56 10.03
C LEU A 74 -0.75 -0.41 11.19
N LEU A 75 -1.80 -0.79 11.93
CA LEU A 75 -1.68 -1.76 13.04
C LEU A 75 -1.15 -3.11 12.57
N LEU A 76 -1.63 -3.61 11.42
CA LEU A 76 -1.13 -4.83 10.81
C LEU A 76 0.33 -4.69 10.36
N ALA A 77 0.72 -3.54 9.81
CA ALA A 77 2.12 -3.28 9.44
C ALA A 77 3.05 -3.34 10.66
N VAL A 78 2.64 -2.73 11.78
CA VAL A 78 3.37 -2.80 13.06
C VAL A 78 3.47 -4.24 13.54
N ALA A 79 2.38 -5.03 13.47
CA ALA A 79 2.40 -6.43 13.90
C ALA A 79 3.29 -7.31 13.01
N VAL A 80 3.27 -7.11 11.69
CA VAL A 80 4.17 -7.78 10.74
C VAL A 80 5.62 -7.44 11.06
N LEU A 81 5.91 -6.16 11.35
CA LEU A 81 7.26 -5.73 11.72
C LEU A 81 7.74 -6.35 13.05
N ALA A 82 6.90 -6.31 14.08
CA ALA A 82 7.22 -6.85 15.40
C ALA A 82 7.54 -8.36 15.38
N THR A 83 7.05 -9.07 14.36
CA THR A 83 7.23 -10.52 14.20
C THR A 83 8.22 -10.90 13.09
N ALA A 84 8.73 -9.93 12.33
CA ALA A 84 9.63 -10.17 11.20
C ALA A 84 11.02 -10.63 11.65
N ARG A 85 11.57 -11.61 10.94
CA ARG A 85 12.97 -12.06 11.10
C ARG A 85 13.79 -11.65 9.88
N VAL A 86 15.12 -11.68 10.01
CA VAL A 86 16.06 -11.34 8.92
C VAL A 86 15.79 -12.18 7.65
N LYS A 87 15.40 -13.46 7.82
CA LYS A 87 15.02 -14.36 6.73
C LYS A 87 13.77 -13.91 5.94
N ASP A 88 12.97 -12.99 6.47
CA ASP A 88 11.73 -12.51 5.85
C ASP A 88 11.91 -11.18 5.09
N SER A 89 13.15 -10.72 4.86
CA SER A 89 13.47 -9.45 4.19
C SER A 89 12.71 -9.24 2.87
N GLY A 90 12.65 -10.26 2.00
CA GLY A 90 11.92 -10.19 0.74
C GLY A 90 10.40 -10.01 0.90
N ARG A 91 9.80 -10.56 1.98
CA ARG A 91 8.36 -10.43 2.26
C ARG A 91 8.01 -9.05 2.79
N VAL A 92 8.92 -8.45 3.58
CA VAL A 92 8.79 -7.06 4.04
C VAL A 92 8.96 -6.09 2.87
N GLY A 93 9.86 -6.38 1.92
CA GLY A 93 9.97 -5.59 0.68
C GLY A 93 8.68 -5.60 -0.17
N GLY A 94 8.05 -6.76 -0.33
CA GLY A 94 6.74 -6.86 -1.00
C GLY A 94 5.62 -6.13 -0.24
N ALA A 95 5.64 -6.18 1.09
CA ALA A 95 4.71 -5.42 1.94
C ALA A 95 4.91 -3.91 1.78
N PHE A 96 6.15 -3.43 1.71
CA PHE A 96 6.45 -2.02 1.42
C PHE A 96 5.87 -1.58 0.08
N ALA A 97 6.10 -2.32 -1.01
CA ALA A 97 5.56 -1.97 -2.33
C ALA A 97 4.03 -1.91 -2.34
N ALA A 98 3.36 -2.88 -1.72
CA ALA A 98 1.90 -2.90 -1.60
C ALA A 98 1.37 -1.70 -0.79
N THR A 99 2.10 -1.30 0.25
CA THR A 99 1.72 -0.16 1.11
C THR A 99 1.93 1.16 0.40
N GLY A 100 3.02 1.29 -0.37
CA GLY A 100 3.27 2.45 -1.21
C GLY A 100 2.17 2.63 -2.26
N ALA A 101 1.72 1.54 -2.90
CA ALA A 101 0.59 1.58 -3.83
C ALA A 101 -0.71 2.03 -3.14
N ALA A 102 -0.98 1.52 -1.93
CA ALA A 102 -2.12 1.95 -1.13
C ALA A 102 -2.04 3.45 -0.75
N ALA A 103 -0.88 3.93 -0.31
CA ALA A 103 -0.67 5.34 0.04
C ALA A 103 -0.88 6.27 -1.17
N ALA A 104 -0.33 5.91 -2.33
CA ALA A 104 -0.57 6.63 -3.58
C ALA A 104 -2.05 6.64 -3.95
N SER A 105 -2.74 5.51 -3.75
CA SER A 105 -4.17 5.39 -4.03
C SER A 105 -5.03 6.26 -3.11
N SER A 106 -4.76 6.24 -1.80
CA SER A 106 -5.44 7.09 -0.83
C SER A 106 -5.22 8.57 -1.11
N ALA A 107 -4.00 8.97 -1.48
CA ALA A 107 -3.69 10.34 -1.88
C ALA A 107 -4.43 10.76 -3.17
N MET A 108 -4.49 9.86 -4.17
CA MET A 108 -5.26 10.11 -5.39
C MET A 108 -6.74 10.26 -5.11
N PHE A 109 -7.34 9.41 -4.27
CA PHE A 109 -8.75 9.56 -3.88
C PHE A 109 -9.01 10.87 -3.13
N ALA A 110 -8.12 11.27 -2.22
CA ALA A 110 -8.24 12.54 -1.51
C ALA A 110 -8.17 13.75 -2.45
N TRP A 111 -7.40 13.65 -3.54
CA TRP A 111 -7.29 14.69 -4.57
C TRP A 111 -8.46 14.68 -5.56
N MET A 112 -8.87 13.49 -6.06
CA MET A 112 -9.91 13.33 -7.06
C MET A 112 -11.30 13.69 -6.53
N LEU A 113 -11.59 13.32 -5.28
CA LEU A 113 -12.89 13.53 -4.64
C LEU A 113 -12.81 14.69 -3.64
N PRO A 114 -12.81 15.96 -4.09
CA PRO A 114 -12.96 17.08 -3.18
C PRO A 114 -14.31 17.01 -2.50
N SER A 115 -14.34 17.29 -1.20
CA SER A 115 -15.56 17.38 -0.40
C SER A 115 -15.83 18.84 -0.08
N GLU A 116 -17.07 19.28 -0.22
CA GLU A 116 -17.51 20.58 0.29
C GLU A 116 -17.51 20.60 1.83
N GLU A 117 -17.71 19.43 2.45
CA GLU A 117 -17.58 19.26 3.89
C GLU A 117 -16.10 19.15 4.29
N ALA A 118 -15.61 20.16 5.02
CA ALA A 118 -14.23 20.23 5.50
C ALA A 118 -13.82 19.02 6.36
N THR A 119 -14.74 18.47 7.15
CA THR A 119 -14.51 17.28 7.98
C THR A 119 -14.17 16.07 7.12
N GLU A 120 -14.95 15.83 6.06
CA GLU A 120 -14.76 14.69 5.17
C GLU A 120 -13.47 14.82 4.34
N ALA A 121 -13.14 16.02 3.88
CA ALA A 121 -11.86 16.31 3.25
C ALA A 121 -10.68 16.01 4.21
N THR A 122 -10.80 16.44 5.47
CA THR A 122 -9.79 16.19 6.51
C THR A 122 -9.60 14.70 6.75
N LEU A 123 -10.68 13.91 6.82
CA LEU A 123 -10.62 12.47 7.02
C LEU A 123 -9.91 11.74 5.87
N ARG A 124 -10.17 12.14 4.61
CA ARG A 124 -9.49 11.54 3.44
C ARG A 124 -7.99 11.84 3.42
N TRP A 125 -7.60 13.07 3.74
CA TRP A 125 -6.18 13.43 3.87
C TRP A 125 -5.51 12.75 5.06
N ALA A 126 -6.21 12.61 6.18
CA ALA A 126 -5.72 11.85 7.33
C ALA A 126 -5.45 10.38 6.94
N ALA A 127 -6.35 9.74 6.18
CA ALA A 127 -6.17 8.38 5.70
C ALA A 127 -4.92 8.25 4.82
N ALA A 128 -4.71 9.17 3.87
CA ALA A 128 -3.51 9.23 3.04
C ALA A 128 -2.24 9.43 3.89
N GLY A 129 -2.29 10.30 4.91
CA GLY A 129 -1.20 10.51 5.85
C GLY A 129 -0.85 9.25 6.66
N VAL A 130 -1.86 8.51 7.13
CA VAL A 130 -1.67 7.24 7.86
C VAL A 130 -1.04 6.18 6.96
N ASP A 131 -1.48 6.07 5.71
CA ASP A 131 -0.89 5.14 4.75
C ASP A 131 0.54 5.53 4.35
N GLY A 132 0.83 6.83 4.25
CA GLY A 132 2.18 7.36 4.09
C GLY A 132 3.08 7.00 5.28
N ALA A 133 2.60 7.16 6.51
CA ALA A 133 3.33 6.78 7.72
C ALA A 133 3.60 5.27 7.77
N ALA A 134 2.61 4.44 7.42
CA ALA A 134 2.78 2.99 7.32
C ALA A 134 3.84 2.60 6.27
N THR A 135 3.86 3.30 5.13
CA THR A 135 4.84 3.10 4.06
C THR A 135 6.25 3.42 4.55
N LEU A 136 6.44 4.58 5.21
CA LEU A 136 7.74 4.97 5.78
C LEU A 136 8.22 3.97 6.83
N LEU A 137 7.32 3.51 7.70
CA LEU A 137 7.64 2.52 8.73
C LEU A 137 8.15 1.21 8.10
N LEU A 138 7.47 0.71 7.06
CA LEU A 138 7.89 -0.50 6.36
C LEU A 138 9.14 -0.30 5.51
N MET A 139 9.36 0.89 4.96
CA MET A 139 10.60 1.24 4.25
C MET A 139 11.80 1.15 5.18
N ILE A 140 11.71 1.82 6.34
CA ILE A 140 12.77 1.81 7.36
C ILE A 140 13.02 0.38 7.84
N ALA A 141 11.95 -0.39 8.08
CA ALA A 141 12.06 -1.79 8.45
C ALA A 141 12.76 -2.66 7.39
N ALA A 142 12.36 -2.52 6.12
CA ALA A 142 12.97 -3.24 5.01
C ALA A 142 14.47 -2.92 4.90
N LEU A 143 14.83 -1.63 5.05
CA LEU A 143 16.22 -1.18 5.04
C LEU A 143 17.02 -1.78 6.21
N ILE A 144 16.49 -1.73 7.44
CA ILE A 144 17.14 -2.32 8.62
C ILE A 144 17.35 -3.82 8.44
N LEU A 145 16.36 -4.53 7.91
CA LEU A 145 16.44 -5.98 7.68
C LEU A 145 17.42 -6.32 6.56
N ALA A 146 17.46 -5.55 5.47
CA ALA A 146 18.43 -5.72 4.39
C ALA A 146 19.87 -5.52 4.91
N VAL A 147 20.13 -4.44 5.65
CA VAL A 147 21.45 -4.17 6.26
C VAL A 147 21.86 -5.29 7.23
N ARG A 148 20.90 -5.84 7.98
CA ARG A 148 21.17 -6.98 8.89
C ARG A 148 21.47 -8.27 8.14
N ASP A 149 20.76 -8.54 7.04
CA ASP A 149 21.01 -9.71 6.19
C ASP A 149 22.39 -9.64 5.53
N ASP A 150 22.75 -8.47 4.98
CA ASP A 150 24.08 -8.25 4.38
C ASP A 150 25.21 -8.46 5.40
N ARG A 151 25.06 -7.92 6.62
CA ARG A 151 26.04 -8.13 7.70
C ARG A 151 26.12 -9.59 8.13
N ALA A 152 25.01 -10.32 8.14
CA ALA A 152 25.01 -11.75 8.45
C ALA A 152 25.76 -12.55 7.37
N ARG A 153 25.52 -12.24 6.09
CA ARG A 153 26.22 -12.85 4.95
C ARG A 153 27.73 -12.57 4.96
N GLN A 154 28.14 -11.35 5.32
CA GLN A 154 29.55 -10.98 5.47
C GLN A 154 30.24 -11.75 6.60
N ARG A 155 29.54 -12.02 7.71
CA ARG A 155 30.07 -12.82 8.83
C ARG A 155 30.20 -14.30 8.52
N GLU A 156 29.33 -14.83 7.65
CA GLU A 156 29.39 -16.22 7.20
C GLU A 156 30.48 -16.48 6.13
N GLY A 157 31.21 -15.45 5.69
CA GLY A 157 32.30 -15.61 4.72
C GLY A 157 31.85 -16.16 3.36
N ARG A 158 30.55 -16.04 3.01
CA ARG A 158 30.09 -16.45 1.69
C ARG A 158 30.62 -15.45 0.67
N PRO A 159 31.41 -15.89 -0.32
CA PRO A 159 31.91 -15.00 -1.34
C PRO A 159 30.72 -14.40 -2.09
N ILE A 160 30.78 -13.09 -2.31
CA ILE A 160 29.93 -12.39 -3.26
C ILE A 160 30.22 -13.05 -4.61
N TRP A 161 29.27 -13.83 -5.13
CA TRP A 161 29.42 -14.44 -6.44
C TRP A 161 29.62 -13.32 -7.46
N THR A 162 30.84 -13.19 -7.97
CA THR A 162 31.18 -12.31 -9.09
C THR A 162 30.96 -13.11 -10.38
N PRO A 163 30.00 -12.72 -11.23
CA PRO A 163 29.88 -13.32 -12.56
C PRO A 163 31.12 -12.95 -13.36
N GLY A 164 31.92 -13.93 -13.77
CA GLY A 164 33.11 -13.70 -14.62
C GLY A 164 34.33 -14.58 -14.39
N GLN A 165 34.20 -15.71 -13.67
CA GLN A 165 35.27 -16.70 -13.53
C GLN A 165 34.75 -18.07 -13.99
N GLU A 166 34.43 -18.18 -15.28
CA GLU A 166 34.52 -19.45 -15.99
C GLU A 166 35.51 -19.22 -17.12
N SER A 167 36.58 -20.02 -17.04
CA SER A 167 37.76 -20.10 -17.92
C SER A 167 37.42 -20.41 -19.36
#